data_AF-A0A9Q5FNM3-F1
#
_entry.id   AF-A0A9Q5FNM3-F1
#
_cell.length_a   1.000
_cell.length_b   1.000
_cell.length_c   1.000
_cell.angle_alpha   90.00
_cell.angle_beta   90.00
_cell.angle_gamma   90.00
#
_symmetry.space_group_name_H-M   'P 1'
#
loop_
_entity.id
_entity.type
_entity.pdbx_description
1 polymer ?
#
loop_
_entity_poly.entity_id
_entity_poly.type
_entity_poly.pdbx_seq_one_letter_code
_entity_poly.pdbx_strand_id
1 'polypeptide(L)'
;MIKDYLREEFDRFASKVAQLHQHKAQVNKIYTEQHQSIQKFHGQLPDWALESQYGIKHYFHFRSPSTGEDLSHDSPPLSLEDRLELNVLQKLKTYQWLLVEAYEAFEDFLERAYAYCGLAGISIWVRPVKWSHEGSNDIKHYHQLPTPKDRKPYAQLQAFRRASKHFERYESENPTGANYRVILVLIEKLRHFIVHDGGYYNDAGTLAGKVQRELPGMDIKSVMGFVNSFFIPHAHSQIVDLLEYPADPKADKPLGTFHDPMLGFFRNLIEYGLLIFETIQMQREAEKR
;
A
#
# COMPACT_ATOMS: atom_id res chain seq x y z
N MET A 1 -22.78 18.71 -12.78
CA MET A 1 -21.74 19.33 -11.93
C MET A 1 -21.53 18.57 -10.62
N ILE A 2 -22.42 18.60 -9.60
CA ILE A 2 -22.15 17.87 -8.33
C ILE A 2 -22.25 16.33 -8.48
N LYS A 3 -23.10 15.80 -9.37
CA LYS A 3 -23.17 14.34 -9.63
C LYS A 3 -21.89 13.77 -10.27
N ASP A 4 -21.13 14.60 -10.96
CA ASP A 4 -19.97 14.17 -11.75
C ASP A 4 -18.70 14.14 -10.88
N TYR A 5 -18.59 15.04 -9.89
CA TYR A 5 -17.42 15.14 -9.01
C TYR A 5 -17.01 13.82 -8.34
N LEU A 6 -17.94 13.14 -7.65
CA LEU A 6 -17.61 11.90 -6.94
C LEU A 6 -17.16 10.79 -7.90
N ARG A 7 -17.77 10.73 -9.10
CA ARG A 7 -17.38 9.76 -10.14
C ARG A 7 -15.99 10.09 -10.67
N GLU A 8 -15.72 11.35 -10.98
CA GLU A 8 -14.41 11.82 -11.45
C GLU A 8 -13.29 11.53 -10.45
N GLU A 9 -13.54 11.72 -9.15
CA GLU A 9 -12.55 11.42 -8.12
C GLU A 9 -12.32 9.91 -7.94
N PHE A 10 -13.37 9.08 -8.03
CA PHE A 10 -13.22 7.63 -8.04
C PHE A 10 -12.44 7.16 -9.28
N ASP A 11 -12.80 7.65 -10.47
CA ASP A 11 -12.15 7.28 -11.73
C ASP A 11 -10.68 7.71 -11.75
N ARG A 12 -10.36 8.88 -11.17
CA ARG A 12 -8.97 9.35 -10.98
C ARG A 12 -8.18 8.39 -10.10
N PHE A 13 -8.75 7.99 -8.96
CA PHE A 13 -8.13 7.02 -8.05
C PHE A 13 -7.91 5.65 -8.72
N ALA A 14 -8.95 5.09 -9.31
CA ALA A 14 -8.86 3.80 -10.01
C ALA A 14 -7.85 3.84 -11.15
N SER A 15 -7.80 4.95 -11.91
CA SER A 15 -6.82 5.15 -12.98
C SER A 15 -5.38 5.22 -12.44
N LYS A 16 -5.14 5.92 -11.31
CA LYS A 16 -3.82 5.95 -10.68
C LYS A 16 -3.38 4.56 -10.24
N VAL A 17 -4.26 3.78 -9.60
CA VAL A 17 -3.93 2.39 -9.21
C VAL A 17 -3.68 1.50 -10.43
N ALA A 18 -4.46 1.66 -11.51
CA ALA A 18 -4.24 0.94 -12.76
C ALA A 18 -2.87 1.27 -13.40
N GLN A 19 -2.43 2.53 -13.36
CA GLN A 19 -1.10 2.94 -13.79
C GLN A 19 0.00 2.31 -12.92
N LEU A 20 -0.18 2.29 -11.60
CA LEU A 20 0.76 1.62 -10.68
C LEU A 20 0.87 0.11 -10.97
N HIS A 21 -0.23 -0.54 -11.35
CA HIS A 21 -0.21 -1.93 -11.81
C HIS A 21 0.58 -2.11 -13.12
N GLN A 22 0.49 -1.16 -14.06
CA GLN A 22 1.34 -1.18 -15.26
C GLN A 22 2.83 -1.03 -14.90
N HIS A 23 3.17 -0.15 -13.96
CA HIS A 23 4.54 -0.02 -13.45
C HIS A 23 5.03 -1.32 -12.81
N LYS A 24 4.20 -1.98 -11.98
CA LYS A 24 4.51 -3.30 -11.42
C LYS A 24 4.89 -4.31 -12.49
N ALA A 25 4.15 -4.35 -13.60
CA ALA A 25 4.44 -5.26 -14.72
C ALA A 25 5.78 -4.93 -15.40
N GLN A 26 6.11 -3.65 -15.59
CA GLN A 26 7.42 -3.24 -16.13
C GLN A 26 8.57 -3.62 -15.20
N VAL A 27 8.39 -3.44 -13.89
CA VAL A 27 9.38 -3.84 -12.88
C VAL A 27 9.63 -5.35 -12.93
N ASN A 28 8.58 -6.16 -13.07
CA ASN A 28 8.74 -7.61 -13.21
C ASN A 28 9.53 -8.00 -14.47
N LYS A 29 9.28 -7.29 -15.58
CA LYS A 29 10.02 -7.49 -16.84
C LYS A 29 11.50 -7.17 -16.65
N ILE A 30 11.81 -5.99 -16.10
CA ILE A 30 13.19 -5.56 -15.80
C ILE A 30 13.89 -6.59 -14.92
N TYR A 31 13.24 -7.01 -13.83
CA TYR A 31 13.77 -8.03 -12.92
C TYR A 31 14.12 -9.33 -13.67
N THR A 32 13.20 -9.82 -14.51
CA THR A 32 13.36 -11.09 -15.23
C THR A 32 14.53 -11.01 -16.22
N GLU A 33 14.60 -9.93 -16.99
CA GLU A 33 15.69 -9.68 -17.94
C GLU A 33 17.04 -9.52 -17.23
N GLN A 34 17.09 -8.79 -16.12
CA GLN A 34 18.29 -8.63 -15.31
C GLN A 34 18.73 -9.96 -14.67
N HIS A 35 17.79 -10.75 -14.16
CA HIS A 35 18.07 -12.05 -13.55
C HIS A 35 18.73 -13.00 -14.57
N GLN A 36 18.15 -13.11 -15.76
CA GLN A 36 18.71 -13.91 -16.85
C GLN A 36 20.08 -13.39 -17.31
N SER A 37 20.25 -12.07 -17.38
CA SER A 37 21.53 -11.44 -17.75
C SER A 37 22.64 -11.73 -16.73
N ILE A 38 22.34 -11.60 -15.43
CA ILE A 38 23.28 -11.92 -14.34
C ILE A 38 23.70 -13.39 -14.42
N GLN A 39 22.75 -14.32 -14.55
CA GLN A 39 23.04 -15.75 -14.67
C GLN A 39 23.87 -16.08 -15.91
N LYS A 40 23.51 -15.54 -17.08
CA LYS A 40 24.23 -15.76 -18.33
C LYS A 40 25.67 -15.24 -18.26
N PHE A 41 25.87 -14.05 -17.69
CA PHE A 41 27.20 -13.48 -17.50
C PHE A 41 28.05 -14.37 -16.59
N HIS A 42 27.49 -14.81 -15.45
CA HIS A 42 28.23 -15.69 -14.55
C HIS A 42 28.55 -17.06 -15.16
N GLY A 43 27.66 -17.65 -15.97
CA GLY A 43 27.93 -18.91 -16.68
C GLY A 43 29.04 -18.82 -17.74
N GLN A 44 29.51 -17.62 -18.08
CA GLN A 44 30.64 -17.39 -19.00
C GLN A 44 31.97 -17.19 -18.25
N LEU A 45 31.93 -17.01 -16.93
CA LEU A 45 33.11 -16.75 -16.12
C LEU A 45 33.80 -18.07 -15.71
N PRO A 46 35.14 -18.09 -15.63
CA PRO A 46 35.88 -19.21 -15.05
C PRO A 46 35.63 -19.31 -13.55
N ASP A 47 35.76 -20.52 -12.97
CA ASP A 47 35.42 -20.80 -11.56
C ASP A 47 36.08 -19.85 -10.55
N TRP A 48 37.33 -19.45 -10.78
CA TRP A 48 38.05 -18.52 -9.90
C TRP A 48 37.40 -17.13 -9.85
N ALA A 49 36.73 -16.70 -10.93
CA ALA A 49 36.05 -15.40 -11.00
C ALA A 49 34.69 -15.41 -10.26
N LEU A 50 34.27 -16.56 -9.72
CA LEU A 50 33.11 -16.69 -8.85
C LEU A 50 33.46 -16.47 -7.37
N GLU A 51 34.75 -16.45 -7.01
CA GLU A 51 35.17 -16.13 -5.65
C GLU A 51 34.85 -14.66 -5.33
N SER A 52 34.30 -14.41 -4.12
CA SER A 52 33.83 -13.08 -3.73
C SER A 52 34.87 -11.98 -3.88
N GLN A 53 36.15 -12.28 -3.65
CA GLN A 53 37.27 -11.33 -3.78
C GLN A 53 37.47 -10.77 -5.20
N TYR A 54 36.98 -11.46 -6.22
CA TYR A 54 37.02 -11.03 -7.64
C TYR A 54 35.66 -10.52 -8.14
N GLY A 55 34.68 -10.36 -7.25
CA GLY A 55 33.37 -9.83 -7.56
C GLY A 55 33.37 -8.36 -8.01
N ILE A 56 32.21 -7.89 -8.47
CA ILE A 56 32.04 -6.50 -8.92
C ILE A 56 32.10 -5.57 -7.71
N LYS A 57 32.95 -4.54 -7.77
CA LYS A 57 33.03 -3.49 -6.76
C LYS A 57 32.24 -2.25 -7.20
N HIS A 58 31.46 -1.70 -6.28
CA HIS A 58 30.86 -0.39 -6.43
C HIS A 58 31.62 0.61 -5.57
N TYR A 59 32.01 1.72 -6.18
CA TYR A 59 32.68 2.82 -5.51
C TYR A 59 31.67 3.95 -5.29
N PHE A 60 31.48 4.35 -4.03
CA PHE A 60 30.67 5.52 -3.70
C PHE A 60 31.59 6.65 -3.26
N HIS A 61 31.75 7.65 -4.13
CA HIS A 61 32.54 8.85 -3.87
C HIS A 61 31.66 9.98 -3.39
N PHE A 62 32.12 10.72 -2.37
CA PHE A 62 31.43 11.88 -1.84
C PHE A 62 32.43 12.89 -1.30
N ARG A 63 32.06 14.17 -1.27
CA ARG A 63 32.93 15.22 -0.76
C ARG A 63 32.59 15.58 0.67
N SER A 64 33.62 15.76 1.48
CA SER A 64 33.51 16.37 2.80
C SER A 64 32.91 17.79 2.68
N PRO A 65 31.81 18.10 3.40
CA PRO A 65 31.20 19.42 3.34
C PRO A 65 32.06 20.53 3.96
N SER A 66 32.96 20.18 4.89
CA SER A 66 33.79 21.14 5.63
C SER A 66 35.15 21.38 4.99
N THR A 67 35.69 20.39 4.26
CA THR A 67 37.05 20.45 3.69
C THR A 67 37.08 20.38 2.17
N GLY A 68 35.99 19.93 1.52
CA GLY A 68 35.96 19.69 0.07
C GLY A 68 36.76 18.45 -0.37
N GLU A 69 37.36 17.72 0.57
CA GLU A 69 38.11 16.48 0.31
C GLU A 69 37.22 15.42 -0.31
N ASP A 70 37.74 14.73 -1.33
CA ASP A 70 37.07 13.60 -1.97
C ASP A 70 37.29 12.33 -1.14
N LEU A 71 36.20 11.81 -0.59
CA LEU A 71 36.17 10.62 0.24
C LEU A 71 35.51 9.49 -0.56
N SER A 72 35.89 8.26 -0.24
CA SER A 72 35.25 7.07 -0.83
C SER A 72 34.82 6.11 0.27
N HIS A 73 33.72 5.41 0.02
CA HIS A 73 33.32 4.24 0.78
C HIS A 73 33.28 3.03 -0.15
N ASP A 74 34.21 2.11 0.08
CA ASP A 74 34.32 0.88 -0.70
C ASP A 74 33.38 -0.18 -0.13
N SER A 75 32.50 -0.70 -0.98
CA SER A 75 31.72 -1.89 -0.63
C SER A 75 32.53 -3.16 -0.91
N PRO A 76 32.32 -4.24 -0.13
CA PRO A 76 32.87 -5.54 -0.47
C PRO A 76 32.48 -5.94 -1.90
N PRO A 77 33.37 -6.60 -2.66
CA PRO A 77 33.02 -7.10 -3.97
C PRO A 77 31.84 -8.09 -3.89
N LEU A 78 30.89 -7.94 -4.82
CA LEU A 78 29.63 -8.71 -4.83
C LEU A 78 29.80 -10.06 -5.52
N SER A 79 29.39 -11.13 -4.82
CA SER A 79 29.23 -12.48 -5.39
C SER A 79 28.04 -12.56 -6.36
N LEU A 80 27.87 -13.72 -7.02
CA LEU A 80 26.68 -13.98 -7.84
C LEU A 80 25.41 -13.87 -7.00
N GLU A 81 25.41 -14.52 -5.84
CA GLU A 81 24.30 -14.57 -4.91
C GLU A 81 23.93 -13.15 -4.44
N ASP A 82 24.92 -12.32 -4.08
CA ASP A 82 24.68 -10.93 -3.68
C ASP A 82 24.02 -10.13 -4.81
N ARG A 83 24.43 -10.34 -6.06
CA ARG A 83 23.83 -9.66 -7.23
C ARG A 83 22.40 -10.10 -7.50
N LEU A 84 22.11 -11.39 -7.36
CA LEU A 84 20.76 -11.93 -7.50
C LEU A 84 19.85 -11.42 -6.38
N GLU A 85 20.36 -11.41 -5.14
CA GLU A 85 19.67 -10.85 -3.98
C GLU A 85 19.37 -9.35 -4.18
N LEU A 86 20.35 -8.56 -4.63
CA LEU A 86 20.15 -7.15 -4.95
C LEU A 86 19.08 -6.94 -6.03
N ASN A 87 19.01 -7.80 -7.05
CA ASN A 87 17.97 -7.73 -8.07
C ASN A 87 16.58 -8.05 -7.48
N VAL A 88 16.47 -9.06 -6.62
CA VAL A 88 15.23 -9.38 -5.89
C VAL A 88 14.82 -8.22 -4.98
N LEU A 89 15.76 -7.66 -4.21
CA LEU A 89 15.53 -6.53 -3.34
C LEU A 89 15.10 -5.29 -4.12
N GLN A 90 15.70 -5.01 -5.28
CA GLN A 90 15.28 -3.90 -6.13
C GLN A 90 13.81 -4.06 -6.55
N LYS A 91 13.41 -5.26 -7.00
CA LYS A 91 12.01 -5.56 -7.34
C LYS A 91 11.10 -5.35 -6.13
N LEU A 92 11.46 -5.92 -4.98
CA LEU A 92 10.67 -5.84 -3.75
C LEU A 92 10.50 -4.40 -3.25
N LYS A 93 11.58 -3.62 -3.17
CA LYS A 93 11.54 -2.21 -2.76
C LYS A 93 10.68 -1.38 -3.70
N THR A 94 10.74 -1.68 -5.01
CA THR A 94 9.88 -0.98 -5.97
C THR A 94 8.41 -1.31 -5.73
N TYR A 95 8.07 -2.59 -5.47
CA TYR A 95 6.69 -2.97 -5.15
C TYR A 95 6.20 -2.33 -3.85
N GLN A 96 7.04 -2.27 -2.83
CA GLN A 96 6.75 -1.58 -1.58
C GLN A 96 6.39 -0.10 -1.83
N TRP A 97 7.17 0.63 -2.63
CA TRP A 97 6.85 2.01 -2.97
C TRP A 97 5.57 2.17 -3.79
N LEU A 98 5.31 1.25 -4.72
CA LEU A 98 4.04 1.24 -5.47
C LEU A 98 2.82 1.03 -4.55
N LEU A 99 2.95 0.24 -3.48
CA LEU A 99 1.90 0.10 -2.46
C LEU A 99 1.67 1.40 -1.70
N VAL A 100 2.75 2.10 -1.32
CA VAL A 100 2.67 3.41 -0.65
C VAL A 100 1.91 4.40 -1.53
N GLU A 101 2.27 4.52 -2.81
CA GLU A 101 1.60 5.42 -3.75
C GLU A 101 0.11 5.08 -3.95
N ALA A 102 -0.25 3.79 -4.01
CA ALA A 102 -1.64 3.40 -4.15
C ALA A 102 -2.47 3.71 -2.90
N TYR A 103 -1.88 3.51 -1.71
CA TYR A 103 -2.53 3.88 -0.47
C TYR A 103 -2.72 5.39 -0.36
N GLU A 104 -1.73 6.19 -0.73
CA GLU A 104 -1.85 7.66 -0.76
C GLU A 104 -2.95 8.12 -1.74
N ALA A 105 -3.04 7.49 -2.91
CA ALA A 105 -4.13 7.76 -3.85
C ALA A 105 -5.52 7.40 -3.28
N PHE A 106 -5.59 6.34 -2.46
CA PHE A 106 -6.82 5.98 -1.74
C PHE A 106 -7.15 7.01 -0.64
N GLU A 107 -6.16 7.48 0.13
CA GLU A 107 -6.36 8.52 1.16
C GLU A 107 -6.88 9.81 0.53
N ASP A 108 -6.27 10.25 -0.58
CA ASP A 108 -6.72 11.43 -1.34
C ASP A 108 -8.17 11.28 -1.82
N PHE A 109 -8.53 10.11 -2.33
CA PHE A 109 -9.91 9.82 -2.75
C PHE A 109 -10.88 9.85 -1.58
N LEU A 110 -10.55 9.17 -0.47
CA LEU A 110 -11.40 9.13 0.72
C LEU A 110 -11.64 10.53 1.28
N GLU A 111 -10.60 11.37 1.34
CA GLU A 111 -10.71 12.75 1.81
C GLU A 111 -11.67 13.55 0.91
N ARG A 112 -11.53 13.44 -0.42
CA ARG A 112 -12.38 14.13 -1.41
C ARG A 112 -13.82 13.62 -1.38
N ALA A 113 -14.02 12.31 -1.25
CA ALA A 113 -15.33 11.69 -1.14
C ALA A 113 -16.04 12.11 0.16
N TYR A 114 -15.30 12.20 1.27
CA TYR A 114 -15.82 12.67 2.54
C TYR A 114 -16.15 14.18 2.51
N ALA A 115 -15.29 15.02 1.93
CA ALA A 115 -15.56 16.44 1.73
C ALA A 115 -16.80 16.68 0.86
N TYR A 116 -16.95 15.88 -0.20
CA TYR A 116 -18.14 15.88 -1.05
C TYR A 116 -19.43 15.58 -0.26
N CYS A 117 -19.39 14.66 0.72
CA CYS A 117 -20.55 14.41 1.58
C CYS A 117 -20.99 15.68 2.31
N GLY A 118 -20.05 16.47 2.84
CA GLY A 118 -20.36 17.72 3.51
C GLY A 118 -20.99 18.75 2.56
N LEU A 119 -20.40 18.92 1.37
CA LEU A 119 -20.91 19.83 0.34
C LEU A 119 -22.32 19.43 -0.14
N ALA A 120 -22.57 18.13 -0.29
CA ALA A 120 -23.83 17.59 -0.78
C ALA A 120 -24.90 17.47 0.32
N GLY A 121 -24.58 17.82 1.58
CA GLY A 121 -25.48 17.71 2.73
C GLY A 121 -25.78 16.27 3.15
N ILE A 122 -24.88 15.33 2.85
CA ILE A 122 -25.04 13.90 3.13
C ILE A 122 -24.69 13.61 4.59
N SER A 123 -25.53 12.87 5.32
CA SER A 123 -25.39 12.70 6.78
C SER A 123 -24.14 11.94 7.23
N ILE A 124 -23.39 11.35 6.28
CA ILE A 124 -22.08 10.74 6.53
C ILE A 124 -21.07 11.78 7.02
N TRP A 125 -21.13 13.00 6.49
CA TRP A 125 -20.19 14.05 6.89
C TRP A 125 -20.52 14.57 8.29
N VAL A 126 -19.59 14.37 9.21
CA VAL A 126 -19.72 14.85 10.58
C VAL A 126 -19.28 16.30 10.65
N ARG A 127 -20.26 17.17 10.91
CA ARG A 127 -20.04 18.60 11.08
C ARG A 127 -19.08 18.89 12.24
N PRO A 128 -18.00 19.66 12.03
CA PRO A 128 -17.12 20.05 13.11
C PRO A 128 -17.77 21.07 14.08
N VAL A 129 -17.35 21.03 15.35
CA VAL A 129 -17.89 21.91 16.42
C VAL A 129 -17.72 23.40 16.08
N LYS A 130 -16.60 23.78 15.46
CA LYS A 130 -16.30 25.17 15.06
C LYS A 130 -16.50 25.39 13.56
N TRP A 131 -17.64 24.98 13.02
CA TRP A 131 -17.94 25.15 11.59
C TRP A 131 -18.40 26.58 11.27
N SER A 132 -17.70 27.24 10.33
CA SER A 132 -17.94 28.64 9.92
C SER A 132 -18.38 28.83 8.47
N HIS A 133 -18.55 27.75 7.69
CA HIS A 133 -18.83 27.82 6.25
C HIS A 133 -20.25 27.30 5.93
N GLU A 134 -21.24 27.74 6.71
CA GLU A 134 -22.64 27.36 6.53
C GLU A 134 -23.13 27.68 5.11
N GLY A 135 -23.79 26.70 4.47
CA GLY A 135 -24.32 26.84 3.13
C GLY A 135 -23.26 27.07 2.04
N SER A 136 -21.98 26.82 2.32
CA SER A 136 -20.93 27.03 1.33
C SER A 136 -20.99 26.00 0.21
N ASN A 137 -20.83 26.48 -1.03
CA ASN A 137 -20.70 25.66 -2.23
C ASN A 137 -19.24 25.41 -2.65
N ASP A 138 -18.25 25.87 -1.87
CA ASP A 138 -16.83 25.62 -2.16
C ASP A 138 -16.36 24.36 -1.42
N ILE A 139 -16.00 23.33 -2.20
CA ILE A 139 -15.52 22.05 -1.66
C ILE A 139 -14.27 22.20 -0.79
N LYS A 140 -13.45 23.23 -1.02
CA LYS A 140 -12.24 23.49 -0.22
C LYS A 140 -12.54 23.70 1.26
N HIS A 141 -13.71 24.25 1.59
CA HIS A 141 -14.12 24.41 2.99
C HIS A 141 -14.38 23.07 3.68
N TYR A 142 -14.79 22.04 2.95
CA TYR A 142 -15.08 20.71 3.48
C TYR A 142 -13.83 19.82 3.55
N HIS A 143 -12.78 20.14 2.78
CA HIS A 143 -11.44 19.55 2.90
C HIS A 143 -10.72 19.96 4.19
N GLN A 144 -10.88 21.23 4.60
CA GLN A 144 -10.16 21.81 5.72
C GLN A 144 -10.80 21.44 7.07
N LEU A 145 -10.84 20.15 7.39
CA LEU A 145 -11.27 19.71 8.72
C LEU A 145 -10.38 20.34 9.80
N PRO A 146 -10.95 20.80 10.93
CA PRO A 146 -10.28 21.72 11.85
C PRO A 146 -9.16 21.07 12.67
N THR A 147 -9.11 19.74 12.79
CA THR A 147 -8.00 19.07 13.49
C THR A 147 -7.29 18.04 12.59
N PRO A 148 -5.96 17.85 12.76
CA PRO A 148 -5.23 16.79 12.05
C PRO A 148 -5.75 15.39 12.32
N LYS A 149 -6.44 15.16 13.44
CA LYS A 149 -7.04 13.86 13.77
C LYS A 149 -8.27 13.56 12.91
N ASP A 150 -9.04 14.58 12.57
CA ASP A 150 -10.26 14.43 11.75
C ASP A 150 -9.93 14.21 10.27
N ARG A 151 -8.74 14.62 9.83
CA ARG A 151 -8.22 14.40 8.47
C ARG A 151 -7.71 12.98 8.24
N LYS A 152 -7.55 12.17 9.29
CA LYS A 152 -7.05 10.80 9.16
C LYS A 152 -8.10 9.90 8.53
N PRO A 153 -7.72 8.96 7.65
CA PRO A 153 -8.65 8.01 7.05
C PRO A 153 -9.53 7.29 8.08
N TYR A 154 -8.93 6.90 9.21
CA TYR A 154 -9.64 6.22 10.28
C TYR A 154 -10.87 7.00 10.79
N ALA A 155 -10.77 8.33 10.95
CA ALA A 155 -11.87 9.16 11.44
C ALA A 155 -12.99 9.25 10.40
N GLN A 156 -12.63 9.42 9.13
CA GLN A 156 -13.58 9.47 8.02
C GLN A 156 -14.30 8.13 7.86
N LEU A 157 -13.57 7.01 7.85
CA LEU A 157 -14.16 5.66 7.78
C LEU A 157 -15.04 5.33 9.00
N GLN A 158 -14.71 5.83 10.20
CA GLN A 158 -15.63 5.74 11.34
C GLN A 158 -16.95 6.47 11.08
N ALA A 159 -16.93 7.62 10.42
CA ALA A 159 -18.14 8.33 10.06
C ALA A 159 -18.99 7.52 9.08
N PHE A 160 -18.38 6.91 8.06
CA PHE A 160 -19.06 5.97 7.15
C PHE A 160 -19.73 4.81 7.89
N ARG A 161 -19.00 4.14 8.79
CA ARG A 161 -19.53 3.01 9.59
C ARG A 161 -20.72 3.42 10.45
N ARG A 162 -20.66 4.60 11.09
CA ARG A 162 -21.75 5.10 11.95
C ARG A 162 -22.98 5.51 11.16
N ALA A 163 -22.79 6.07 9.97
CA ALA A 163 -23.87 6.63 9.18
C ALA A 163 -24.56 5.60 8.27
N SER A 164 -23.88 4.53 7.86
CA SER A 164 -24.40 3.57 6.88
C SER A 164 -24.24 2.11 7.33
N LYS A 165 -25.38 1.44 7.58
CA LYS A 165 -25.43 -0.01 7.79
C LYS A 165 -24.96 -0.81 6.58
N HIS A 166 -25.14 -0.25 5.38
CA HIS A 166 -24.64 -0.86 4.15
C HIS A 166 -23.11 -0.91 4.18
N PHE A 167 -22.46 0.21 4.51
CA PHE A 167 -21.01 0.28 4.62
C PHE A 167 -20.50 -0.64 5.72
N GLU A 168 -21.05 -0.54 6.93
CA GLU A 168 -20.66 -1.37 8.08
C GLU A 168 -20.72 -2.87 7.76
N ARG A 169 -21.78 -3.32 7.09
CA ARG A 169 -21.94 -4.72 6.69
C ARG A 169 -20.93 -5.11 5.63
N TYR A 170 -20.92 -4.44 4.47
CA TYR A 170 -20.11 -4.86 3.32
C TYR A 170 -18.61 -4.59 3.49
N GLU A 171 -18.20 -3.86 4.54
CA GLU A 171 -16.80 -3.73 4.92
C GLU A 171 -16.17 -5.08 5.33
N SER A 172 -16.98 -6.03 5.83
CA SER A 172 -16.49 -7.34 6.29
C SER A 172 -17.34 -8.55 5.86
N GLU A 173 -18.60 -8.34 5.49
CA GLU A 173 -19.54 -9.37 5.02
C GLU A 173 -19.94 -9.11 3.57
N ASN A 174 -18.99 -9.24 2.64
CA ASN A 174 -19.22 -9.01 1.21
C ASN A 174 -19.03 -10.28 0.37
N PRO A 175 -19.54 -10.28 -0.89
CA PRO A 175 -19.39 -11.43 -1.79
C PRO A 175 -17.96 -11.77 -2.21
N THR A 176 -17.00 -10.84 -2.06
CA THR A 176 -15.58 -11.12 -2.37
C THR A 176 -14.90 -11.90 -1.25
N GLY A 177 -15.52 -11.98 -0.06
CA GLY A 177 -14.95 -12.61 1.12
C GLY A 177 -13.81 -11.81 1.75
N ALA A 178 -13.53 -10.61 1.25
CA ALA A 178 -12.49 -9.74 1.76
C ALA A 178 -12.94 -9.03 3.04
N ASN A 179 -12.05 -8.90 4.02
CA ASN A 179 -12.28 -8.02 5.16
C ASN A 179 -11.50 -6.71 4.92
N TYR A 180 -12.16 -5.73 4.30
CA TYR A 180 -11.50 -4.47 3.90
C TYR A 180 -10.98 -3.69 5.10
N ARG A 181 -11.62 -3.84 6.27
CA ARG A 181 -11.14 -3.23 7.51
C ARG A 181 -9.79 -3.80 7.94
N VAL A 182 -9.64 -5.12 7.92
CA VAL A 182 -8.35 -5.79 8.22
C VAL A 182 -7.30 -5.39 7.18
N ILE A 183 -7.67 -5.44 5.90
CA ILE A 183 -6.76 -5.14 4.79
C ILE A 183 -6.25 -3.70 4.86
N LEU A 184 -7.12 -2.71 5.11
CA LEU A 184 -6.69 -1.32 5.18
C LEU A 184 -5.73 -1.08 6.36
N VAL A 185 -6.03 -1.66 7.54
CA VAL A 185 -5.14 -1.59 8.70
C VAL A 185 -3.79 -2.20 8.36
N LEU A 186 -3.77 -3.36 7.70
CA LEU A 186 -2.53 -3.98 7.24
C LEU A 186 -1.76 -3.05 6.29
N ILE A 187 -2.38 -2.55 5.21
CA ILE A 187 -1.72 -1.66 4.25
C ILE A 187 -1.15 -0.41 4.95
N GLU A 188 -1.89 0.18 5.90
CA GLU A 188 -1.41 1.33 6.67
C GLU A 188 -0.15 0.98 7.48
N LYS A 189 -0.09 -0.21 8.11
CA LYS A 189 1.10 -0.66 8.85
C LYS A 189 2.26 -0.99 7.92
N LEU A 190 2.00 -1.63 6.78
CA LEU A 190 3.02 -1.88 5.77
C LEU A 190 3.60 -0.55 5.27
N ARG A 191 2.76 0.43 4.93
CA ARG A 191 3.21 1.78 4.54
C ARG A 191 4.12 2.40 5.60
N HIS A 192 3.73 2.31 6.88
CA HIS A 192 4.54 2.86 7.97
C HIS A 192 5.94 2.26 7.97
N PHE A 193 6.07 0.93 7.91
CA PHE A 193 7.37 0.27 7.84
C PHE A 193 8.14 0.62 6.56
N ILE A 194 7.47 0.69 5.41
CA ILE A 194 8.10 1.03 4.12
C ILE A 194 8.71 2.43 4.16
N VAL A 195 7.95 3.43 4.63
CA VAL A 195 8.34 4.83 4.62
C VAL A 195 9.38 5.15 5.70
N HIS A 196 9.25 4.56 6.90
CA HIS A 196 10.08 4.94 8.05
C HIS A 196 11.25 4.00 8.32
N ASP A 197 11.11 2.71 7.98
CA ASP A 197 12.08 1.65 8.29
C ASP A 197 12.60 0.97 7.01
N GLY A 198 12.34 1.59 5.84
CA GLY A 198 12.70 1.03 4.53
C GLY A 198 12.00 -0.30 4.24
N GLY A 199 10.90 -0.63 4.91
CA GLY A 199 10.17 -1.89 4.75
C GLY A 199 10.63 -2.99 5.68
N TYR A 200 11.55 -2.70 6.61
CA TYR A 200 12.00 -3.64 7.62
C TYR A 200 11.15 -3.58 8.90
N TYR A 201 11.13 -4.69 9.61
CA TYR A 201 10.39 -4.87 10.84
C TYR A 201 11.15 -5.75 11.83
N ASN A 202 11.35 -5.25 13.06
CA ASN A 202 12.21 -5.87 14.07
C ASN A 202 11.49 -6.31 15.36
N ASP A 203 10.23 -5.91 15.60
CA ASP A 203 9.59 -6.14 16.90
C ASP A 203 8.12 -6.57 16.81
N ALA A 204 7.94 -7.90 16.69
CA ALA A 204 6.67 -8.64 16.68
C ALA A 204 5.65 -8.19 17.75
N GLY A 205 6.12 -7.82 18.95
CA GLY A 205 5.26 -7.53 20.10
C GLY A 205 4.46 -6.23 19.96
N THR A 206 4.98 -5.25 19.22
CA THR A 206 4.33 -3.94 19.08
C THR A 206 3.26 -3.90 17.99
N LEU A 207 3.32 -4.76 16.98
CA LEU A 207 2.38 -4.75 15.86
C LEU A 207 1.01 -5.29 16.25
N ALA A 208 0.96 -6.42 16.96
CA ALA A 208 -0.30 -7.02 17.40
C ALA A 208 -1.13 -6.04 18.26
N GLY A 209 -0.47 -5.31 19.18
CA GLY A 209 -1.13 -4.28 19.98
C GLY A 209 -1.66 -3.10 19.17
N LYS A 210 -0.91 -2.66 18.14
CA LYS A 210 -1.35 -1.60 17.21
C LYS A 210 -2.54 -2.06 16.37
N VAL A 211 -2.48 -3.26 15.79
CA VAL A 211 -3.54 -3.87 14.99
C VAL A 211 -4.81 -4.08 15.83
N GLN A 212 -4.69 -4.64 17.04
CA GLN A 212 -5.81 -4.88 17.95
C GLN A 212 -6.56 -3.58 18.30
N ARG A 213 -5.84 -2.47 18.48
CA ARG A 213 -6.43 -1.16 18.80
C ARG A 213 -7.33 -0.63 17.69
N GLU A 214 -7.00 -0.94 16.43
CA GLU A 214 -7.74 -0.49 15.24
C GLU A 214 -8.82 -1.50 14.81
N LEU A 215 -8.69 -2.74 15.28
CA LEU A 215 -9.61 -3.85 15.04
C LEU A 215 -10.25 -4.39 16.34
N PRO A 216 -10.89 -3.56 17.19
CA PRO A 216 -11.61 -4.07 18.35
C PRO A 216 -12.68 -5.09 17.94
N GLY A 217 -12.77 -6.18 18.70
CA GLY A 217 -13.74 -7.26 18.51
C GLY A 217 -13.32 -8.37 17.53
N MET A 218 -12.16 -8.26 16.89
CA MET A 218 -11.64 -9.32 16.00
C MET A 218 -10.74 -10.30 16.74
N ASP A 219 -10.71 -11.56 16.28
CA ASP A 219 -9.73 -12.55 16.75
C ASP A 219 -8.33 -12.18 16.26
N ILE A 220 -7.55 -11.57 17.17
CA ILE A 220 -6.20 -11.10 16.87
C ILE A 220 -5.27 -12.23 16.44
N LYS A 221 -5.51 -13.47 16.88
CA LYS A 221 -4.64 -14.60 16.50
C LYS A 221 -4.78 -14.90 15.01
N SER A 222 -6.02 -15.01 14.51
CA SER A 222 -6.29 -15.20 13.08
C SER A 222 -5.83 -14.01 12.25
N VAL A 223 -6.10 -12.78 12.72
CA VAL A 223 -5.64 -11.56 12.03
C VAL A 223 -4.13 -11.51 11.93
N MET A 224 -3.40 -11.80 13.01
CA MET A 224 -1.94 -11.78 12.99
C MET A 224 -1.34 -12.91 12.17
N GLY A 225 -2.01 -14.07 12.07
CA GLY A 225 -1.63 -15.13 11.13
C GLY A 225 -1.61 -14.63 9.69
N PHE A 226 -2.64 -13.87 9.30
CA PHE A 226 -2.71 -13.21 7.99
C PHE A 226 -1.69 -12.06 7.86
N VAL A 227 -1.56 -11.17 8.85
CA VAL A 227 -0.60 -10.05 8.80
C VAL A 227 0.84 -10.57 8.67
N ASN A 228 1.21 -11.60 9.42
CA ASN A 228 2.56 -12.15 9.43
C ASN A 228 2.94 -12.84 8.11
N SER A 229 1.97 -13.23 7.28
CA SER A 229 2.27 -13.85 5.97
C SER A 229 2.84 -12.84 4.96
N PHE A 230 2.84 -11.55 5.27
CA PHE A 230 3.43 -10.49 4.44
C PHE A 230 4.82 -10.08 4.92
N PHE A 231 5.47 -10.89 5.75
CA PHE A 231 6.83 -10.65 6.23
C PHE A 231 7.69 -11.89 6.01
N ILE A 232 8.89 -11.71 5.46
CA ILE A 232 9.90 -12.77 5.31
C ILE A 232 11.18 -12.41 6.06
N PRO A 233 11.93 -13.40 6.58
CA PRO A 233 13.25 -13.14 7.14
C PRO A 233 14.19 -12.57 6.07
N HIS A 234 14.93 -11.52 6.43
CA HIS A 234 16.00 -10.97 5.60
C HIS A 234 17.08 -10.36 6.50
N ALA A 235 18.32 -10.84 6.35
CA ALA A 235 19.43 -10.54 7.25
C ALA A 235 19.06 -10.83 8.73
N HIS A 236 19.17 -9.83 9.62
CA HIS A 236 18.84 -9.93 11.04
C HIS A 236 17.44 -9.39 11.38
N SER A 237 16.56 -9.27 10.38
CA SER A 237 15.26 -8.61 10.47
C SER A 237 14.18 -9.37 9.69
N GLN A 238 12.96 -8.83 9.67
CA GLN A 238 11.94 -9.21 8.72
C GLN A 238 11.72 -8.07 7.72
N ILE A 239 11.40 -8.39 6.47
CA ILE A 239 11.06 -7.41 5.44
C ILE A 239 9.65 -7.66 4.94
N VAL A 240 8.91 -6.58 4.65
CA VAL A 240 7.60 -6.65 3.99
C VAL A 240 7.75 -7.36 2.64
N ASP A 241 7.05 -8.47 2.46
CA ASP A 241 7.06 -9.26 1.23
C ASP A 241 5.81 -9.02 0.40
N LEU A 242 6.03 -8.63 -0.85
CA LEU A 242 5.00 -8.33 -1.86
C LEU A 242 5.28 -9.07 -3.18
N LEU A 243 6.25 -9.98 -3.20
CA LEU A 243 6.63 -10.73 -4.40
C LEU A 243 5.56 -11.76 -4.75
N GLU A 244 5.50 -12.10 -6.04
CA GLU A 244 4.65 -13.19 -6.50
C GLU A 244 5.26 -14.54 -6.10
N TYR A 245 4.43 -15.45 -5.61
CA TYR A 245 4.82 -16.83 -5.30
C TYR A 245 3.98 -17.83 -6.07
N PRO A 246 4.51 -19.01 -6.43
CA PRO A 246 3.79 -19.99 -7.24
C PRO A 246 2.45 -20.35 -6.60
N ALA A 247 1.39 -20.39 -7.41
CA ALA A 247 0.11 -20.91 -6.97
C ALA A 247 0.21 -22.42 -6.77
N ASP A 248 -0.44 -22.96 -5.73
CA ASP A 248 -0.49 -24.42 -5.54
C ASP A 248 -1.20 -25.03 -6.75
N PRO A 249 -0.50 -25.85 -7.57
CA PRO A 249 -1.10 -26.47 -8.74
C PRO A 249 -2.22 -27.46 -8.39
N LYS A 250 -2.37 -27.85 -7.11
CA LYS A 250 -3.42 -28.74 -6.62
C LYS A 250 -4.67 -28.01 -6.10
N ALA A 251 -4.71 -26.68 -6.12
CA ALA A 251 -5.92 -25.95 -5.75
C ALA A 251 -7.02 -26.17 -6.81
N ASP A 252 -8.27 -26.42 -6.39
CA ASP A 252 -9.41 -26.73 -7.26
C ASP A 252 -9.71 -25.67 -8.34
N LYS A 253 -9.19 -24.45 -8.19
CA LYS A 253 -9.29 -23.34 -9.15
C LYS A 253 -8.02 -22.47 -9.11
N PRO A 254 -6.94 -22.81 -9.85
CA PRO A 254 -5.78 -21.95 -9.91
C PRO A 254 -6.15 -20.69 -10.72
N LEU A 255 -6.34 -19.56 -10.03
CA LEU A 255 -6.52 -18.23 -10.64
C LEU A 255 -5.18 -17.67 -11.13
N GLY A 256 -4.51 -18.42 -12.02
CA GLY A 256 -3.17 -18.11 -12.54
C GLY A 256 -2.08 -19.03 -12.03
N THR A 257 -0.85 -18.78 -12.49
CA THR A 257 0.35 -19.56 -12.14
C THR A 257 1.02 -19.09 -10.85
N PHE A 258 0.69 -17.89 -10.37
CA PHE A 258 1.26 -17.27 -9.18
C PHE A 258 0.18 -16.58 -8.35
N HIS A 259 0.32 -16.59 -7.04
CA HIS A 259 -0.33 -15.63 -6.15
C HIS A 259 0.42 -14.29 -6.21
N ASP A 260 -0.33 -13.19 -6.33
CA ASP A 260 0.21 -11.84 -6.45
C ASP A 260 -0.33 -10.95 -5.32
N PRO A 261 0.39 -10.88 -4.18
CA PRO A 261 -0.01 -10.06 -3.03
C PRO A 261 -0.25 -8.60 -3.39
N MET A 262 0.63 -8.06 -4.24
CA MET A 262 0.61 -6.65 -4.62
C MET A 262 -0.63 -6.30 -5.45
N LEU A 263 -0.97 -7.14 -6.43
CA LEU A 263 -2.22 -7.02 -7.18
C LEU A 263 -3.45 -7.20 -6.28
N GLY A 264 -3.37 -8.11 -5.30
CA GLY A 264 -4.40 -8.25 -4.27
C GLY A 264 -4.66 -6.94 -3.53
N PHE A 265 -3.62 -6.27 -3.05
CA PHE A 265 -3.77 -4.98 -2.38
C PHE A 265 -4.33 -3.88 -3.29
N PHE A 266 -3.87 -3.79 -4.55
CA PHE A 266 -4.45 -2.83 -5.50
C PHE A 266 -5.94 -3.06 -5.74
N ARG A 267 -6.37 -4.31 -5.92
CA ARG A 267 -7.79 -4.66 -6.08
C ARG A 267 -8.58 -4.29 -4.83
N ASN A 268 -8.11 -4.68 -3.66
CA ASN A 268 -8.78 -4.39 -2.40
C ASN A 268 -8.95 -2.87 -2.16
N LEU A 269 -7.95 -2.05 -2.53
CA LEU A 269 -8.05 -0.59 -2.43
C LEU A 269 -9.14 -0.03 -3.37
N ILE A 270 -9.19 -0.51 -4.63
CA ILE A 270 -10.22 -0.10 -5.59
C ILE A 270 -11.61 -0.54 -5.13
N GLU A 271 -11.75 -1.80 -4.73
CA GLU A 271 -13.00 -2.38 -4.24
C GLU A 271 -13.52 -1.64 -3.01
N TYR A 272 -12.63 -1.30 -2.07
CA TYR A 272 -13.02 -0.53 -0.90
C TYR A 272 -13.38 0.92 -1.24
N GLY A 273 -12.65 1.53 -2.19
CA GLY A 273 -13.02 2.82 -2.78
C GLY A 273 -14.40 2.79 -3.45
N LEU A 274 -14.74 1.68 -4.10
CA LEU A 274 -16.05 1.47 -4.73
C LEU A 274 -17.15 1.35 -3.67
N LEU A 275 -16.91 0.63 -2.57
CA LEU A 275 -17.86 0.56 -1.46
C LEU A 275 -18.15 1.95 -0.85
N ILE A 276 -17.12 2.79 -0.71
CA ILE A 276 -17.28 4.20 -0.30
C ILE A 276 -18.16 4.94 -1.30
N PHE A 277 -17.83 4.84 -2.59
CA PHE A 277 -18.57 5.48 -3.68
C PHE A 277 -20.06 5.09 -3.68
N GLU A 278 -20.36 3.80 -3.66
CA GLU A 278 -21.72 3.25 -3.65
C GLU A 278 -22.50 3.69 -2.42
N THR A 279 -21.86 3.67 -1.25
CA THR A 279 -22.47 4.13 0.01
C THR A 279 -22.94 5.58 -0.09
N ILE A 280 -22.12 6.47 -0.64
CA ILE A 280 -22.47 7.89 -0.78
C ILE A 280 -23.64 8.05 -1.75
N GLN A 281 -23.65 7.30 -2.86
CA GLN A 281 -24.75 7.35 -3.83
C GLN A 281 -26.07 6.91 -3.20
N MET A 282 -26.07 5.78 -2.48
CA MET A 282 -27.24 5.24 -1.81
C MET A 282 -27.78 6.22 -0.76
N GLN A 283 -26.91 6.78 0.08
CA GLN A 283 -27.32 7.71 1.13
C GLN A 283 -27.94 8.98 0.54
N ARG A 284 -27.33 9.53 -0.52
CA ARG A 284 -27.84 10.70 -1.23
C ARG A 284 -29.22 10.46 -1.84
N GLU A 285 -29.49 9.26 -2.34
CA GLU A 285 -30.80 8.91 -2.90
C GLU A 285 -31.86 8.73 -1.81
N ALA A 286 -31.48 8.16 -0.68
CA ALA A 286 -32.35 8.01 0.48
C ALA A 286 -32.75 9.36 1.08
N GLU A 287 -31.82 10.31 1.21
CA GLU A 287 -32.04 11.63 1.83
C GLU A 287 -32.71 12.66 0.91
N LYS A 288 -32.88 12.34 -0.37
CA LYS A 288 -33.69 13.14 -1.30
C LYS A 288 -35.19 12.83 -1.23
N ARG A 289 -35.57 11.72 -0.59
CA ARG A 289 -36.96 11.28 -0.42
C ARG A 289 -37.50 11.79 0.90
#